data_AF-A0A9D1MUL5-F1
#
_entry.id   AF-A0A9D1MUL5-F1
#
_cell.length_a   1.000
_cell.length_b   1.000
_cell.length_c   1.000
_cell.angle_alpha   90.00
_cell.angle_beta   90.00
_cell.angle_gamma   90.00
#
_symmetry.space_group_name_H-M   'P 1'
#
loop_
_entity.id
_entity.type
_entity.pdbx_description
1 polymer ?
#
loop_
_entity_poly.entity_id
_entity_poly.type
_entity_poly.pdbx_seq_one_letter_code
_entity_poly.pdbx_strand_id
1 'polypeptide(L)'
;MKDKILTAVSAVMVLVPWTIFPLRQNDWALESPTAEIMIVSYAVFMIASGVFSILAYKKGNVQNNVMKVTMMINSIYAVAAVALLGIMAFQNLR
;
A
#
# COMPACT_ATOMS: atom_id res chain seq x y z
N MET A 1 -20.17 11.75 -9.91
CA MET A 1 -19.65 10.37 -10.19
C MET A 1 -18.17 10.22 -9.86
N LYS A 2 -17.34 11.23 -10.16
CA LYS A 2 -15.90 11.23 -9.88
C LYS A 2 -15.57 10.86 -8.42
N ASP A 3 -16.29 11.40 -7.45
CA ASP A 3 -16.04 11.15 -6.02
C ASP A 3 -16.29 9.69 -5.60
N LYS A 4 -17.33 9.06 -6.16
CA LYS A 4 -17.65 7.65 -5.95
C LYS A 4 -16.56 6.75 -6.53
N ILE A 5 -16.04 7.11 -7.72
CA ILE A 5 -14.94 6.39 -8.36
C ILE A 5 -13.67 6.51 -7.53
N LEU A 6 -13.30 7.73 -7.09
CA LEU A 6 -12.12 7.95 -6.25
C LEU A 6 -12.20 7.14 -4.94
N THR A 7 -13.38 7.16 -4.30
CA THR A 7 -13.61 6.39 -3.07
C THR A 7 -13.51 4.88 -3.34
N ALA A 8 -14.10 4.39 -4.44
CA ALA A 8 -14.04 2.97 -4.80
C ALA A 8 -12.60 2.53 -5.11
N VAL A 9 -11.84 3.34 -5.84
CA VAL A 9 -10.42 3.06 -6.14
C VAL A 9 -9.60 3.03 -4.84
N SER A 10 -9.76 4.01 -3.96
CA SER A 10 -9.07 4.02 -2.66
C SER A 10 -9.45 2.82 -1.78
N ALA A 11 -10.70 2.36 -1.83
CA ALA A 11 -11.15 1.17 -1.12
C ALA A 11 -10.54 -0.12 -1.69
N VAL A 12 -10.48 -0.26 -3.01
CA VAL A 12 -9.84 -1.43 -3.66
C VAL A 12 -8.34 -1.46 -3.34
N MET A 13 -7.68 -0.31 -3.33
CA MET A 13 -6.25 -0.22 -2.97
C MET A 13 -5.95 -0.71 -1.54
N VAL A 14 -6.91 -0.67 -0.62
CA VAL A 14 -6.75 -1.24 0.73
C VAL A 14 -6.64 -2.77 0.68
N LEU A 15 -7.29 -3.42 -0.28
CA LEU A 15 -7.32 -4.88 -0.38
C LEU A 15 -6.04 -5.46 -0.97
N VAL A 16 -5.38 -4.73 -1.87
CA VAL A 16 -4.20 -5.21 -2.59
C VAL A 16 -3.09 -5.65 -1.63
N PRO A 17 -2.67 -4.89 -0.60
CA PRO A 17 -1.63 -5.32 0.34
C PRO A 17 -1.91 -6.67 1.01
N TRP A 18 -3.17 -7.03 1.26
CA TRP A 18 -3.51 -8.30 1.91
C TRP A 18 -3.25 -9.52 1.03
N THR A 19 -3.16 -9.34 -0.29
CA THR A 19 -2.85 -10.43 -1.22
C THR A 19 -1.43 -10.98 -1.05
N ILE A 20 -0.54 -10.27 -0.36
CA ILE A 20 0.80 -10.76 -0.06
C ILE A 20 0.79 -12.00 0.85
N PHE A 21 -0.20 -12.10 1.75
CA PHE A 21 -0.29 -13.22 2.69
C PHE A 21 -0.53 -14.56 2.00
N PRO A 22 -1.55 -14.74 1.14
CA PRO A 22 -1.71 -15.98 0.40
C PRO A 22 -0.59 -16.22 -0.63
N LEU A 23 -0.03 -15.17 -1.24
CA LEU A 23 1.08 -15.35 -2.20
C LEU A 23 2.33 -15.93 -1.54
N ARG A 24 2.66 -15.47 -0.33
CA ARG A 24 3.82 -15.93 0.44
C ARG A 24 3.62 -17.29 1.14
N GLN A 25 2.51 -17.98 0.90
CA GLN A 25 2.36 -19.39 1.26
C GLN A 25 3.07 -20.33 0.28
N ASN A 26 3.46 -19.82 -0.90
CA ASN A 26 4.18 -20.61 -1.89
C ASN A 26 5.69 -20.47 -1.70
N ASP A 27 6.43 -21.58 -1.82
CA ASP A 27 7.88 -21.61 -1.62
C ASP A 27 8.64 -20.67 -2.58
N TRP A 28 8.23 -20.62 -3.85
CA TRP A 28 8.84 -19.75 -4.86
C TRP A 28 8.76 -18.25 -4.52
N ALA A 29 7.75 -17.84 -3.73
CA ALA A 29 7.57 -16.45 -3.31
C ALA A 29 8.42 -16.08 -2.08
N LEU A 30 9.03 -17.07 -1.43
CA LEU A 30 9.93 -16.91 -0.28
C LEU A 30 11.41 -16.99 -0.68
N GLU A 31 11.71 -17.55 -1.84
CA GLU A 31 13.07 -17.63 -2.39
C GLU A 31 13.56 -16.27 -2.90
N SER A 32 14.85 -15.97 -2.66
CA SER A 32 15.52 -14.82 -3.26
C SER A 32 15.85 -15.14 -4.74
N PRO A 33 15.67 -14.19 -5.69
CA PRO A 33 15.37 -12.77 -5.50
C PRO A 33 13.87 -12.43 -5.43
N THR A 34 12.99 -13.40 -5.66
CA THR A 34 11.55 -13.18 -5.81
C THR A 34 10.92 -12.57 -4.57
N ALA A 35 11.29 -13.03 -3.38
CA ALA A 35 10.78 -12.52 -2.11
C ALA A 35 11.06 -11.02 -1.92
N GLU A 36 12.28 -10.59 -2.25
CA GLU A 36 12.72 -9.20 -2.13
C GLU A 36 11.97 -8.31 -3.11
N ILE A 37 11.91 -8.71 -4.39
CA ILE A 37 11.17 -7.99 -5.43
C ILE A 37 9.69 -7.86 -5.06
N MET A 38 9.09 -8.94 -4.54
CA MET A 38 7.71 -8.94 -4.10
C MET A 38 7.51 -7.93 -2.96
N ILE A 39 8.30 -8.00 -1.88
CA ILE A 39 8.17 -7.06 -0.75
C ILE A 39 8.34 -5.60 -1.20
N VAL A 40 9.35 -5.30 -2.03
CA VAL A 40 9.59 -3.95 -2.54
C VAL A 40 8.44 -3.47 -3.42
N SER A 41 7.92 -4.32 -4.31
CA SER A 41 6.79 -3.96 -5.19
C SER A 41 5.52 -3.62 -4.39
N TYR A 42 5.21 -4.42 -3.37
CA TYR A 42 4.11 -4.16 -2.44
C TYR A 42 4.33 -2.88 -1.62
N ALA A 43 5.56 -2.64 -1.15
CA ALA A 43 5.89 -1.42 -0.41
C ALA A 43 5.70 -0.16 -1.27
N VAL A 44 6.18 -0.17 -2.52
CA VAL A 44 5.98 0.94 -3.47
C VAL A 44 4.48 1.18 -3.71
N PHE A 45 3.70 0.12 -3.92
CA PHE A 45 2.25 0.23 -4.09
C PHE A 45 1.57 0.84 -2.85
N MET A 46 1.94 0.39 -1.64
CA MET A 46 1.40 0.91 -0.39
C MET A 46 1.70 2.40 -0.18
N ILE A 47 2.90 2.85 -0.55
CA ILE A 47 3.25 4.28 -0.50
C ILE A 47 2.41 5.07 -1.51
N ALA A 48 2.33 4.58 -2.75
CA ALA A 48 1.54 5.22 -3.80
C ALA A 48 0.05 5.31 -3.44
N SER A 49 -0.53 4.27 -2.83
CA SER A 49 -1.94 4.26 -2.42
C SER A 49 -2.23 5.23 -1.27
N GLY A 50 -1.30 5.37 -0.31
CA GLY A 50 -1.37 6.37 0.75
C GLY A 50 -1.38 7.78 0.19
N VAL A 51 -0.41 8.11 -0.67
CA VAL A 51 -0.31 9.43 -1.32
C VAL A 51 -1.57 9.71 -2.15
N PHE A 52 -2.01 8.75 -2.97
CA PHE A 52 -3.22 8.88 -3.79
C PHE A 52 -4.45 9.18 -2.92
N SER A 53 -4.64 8.43 -1.83
CA SER A 53 -5.81 8.58 -0.96
C SER A 53 -5.82 9.93 -0.22
N ILE A 54 -4.65 10.42 0.19
CA ILE A 54 -4.52 11.77 0.78
C ILE A 54 -4.86 12.85 -0.25
N LEU A 55 -4.37 12.73 -1.48
CA LEU A 55 -4.65 13.68 -2.56
C LEU A 55 -6.14 13.67 -2.96
N ALA A 56 -6.76 12.49 -3.06
CA ALA A 56 -8.18 12.37 -3.33
C ALA A 56 -9.04 12.98 -2.21
N TYR A 57 -8.64 12.84 -0.94
CA TYR A 57 -9.33 13.46 0.19
C TYR A 57 -9.19 14.99 0.21
N LYS A 58 -7.95 15.52 0.10
CA LYS A 58 -7.68 16.96 0.23
C LYS A 58 -7.94 17.74 -1.06
N LYS A 59 -7.34 17.31 -2.18
CA LYS A 59 -7.39 18.01 -3.48
C LYS A 59 -8.62 17.62 -4.29
N GLY A 60 -9.06 16.37 -4.18
CA GLY A 60 -10.31 15.89 -4.79
C GLY A 60 -11.57 16.29 -4.03
N ASN A 61 -11.43 16.88 -2.83
CA ASN A 61 -12.53 17.28 -1.94
C ASN A 61 -13.55 16.14 -1.64
N VAL A 62 -13.08 14.89 -1.63
CA VAL A 62 -13.93 13.71 -1.37
C VAL A 62 -13.96 13.44 0.13
N GLN A 63 -14.87 14.09 0.85
CA GLN A 63 -14.90 14.07 2.33
C GLN A 63 -15.91 13.10 2.96
N ASN A 64 -16.38 12.10 2.21
CA ASN A 64 -17.31 11.10 2.74
C ASN A 64 -16.63 10.15 3.76
N ASN A 65 -17.43 9.49 4.60
CA ASN A 65 -16.92 8.66 5.70
C ASN A 65 -16.08 7.46 5.21
N VAL A 66 -16.46 6.84 4.09
CA VAL A 66 -15.70 5.72 3.51
C VAL A 66 -14.31 6.18 3.08
N MET A 67 -14.23 7.32 2.39
CA MET A 67 -12.97 7.90 1.95
C MET A 67 -12.04 8.25 3.11
N LYS A 68 -12.59 8.79 4.21
CA LYS A 68 -11.83 9.06 5.44
C LYS A 68 -11.19 7.78 5.99
N VAL A 69 -11.97 6.71 6.11
CA VAL A 69 -11.50 5.41 6.62
C VAL A 69 -10.44 4.82 5.69
N THR A 70 -10.69 4.79 4.38
CA THR A 70 -9.72 4.24 3.40
C THR A 70 -8.43 5.05 3.36
N MET A 71 -8.51 6.38 3.50
CA MET A 71 -7.34 7.24 3.57
C MET A 71 -6.51 6.97 4.82
N MET A 72 -7.16 6.78 5.97
CA MET A 72 -6.46 6.44 7.22
C MET A 72 -5.72 5.10 7.08
N ILE A 73 -6.39 4.07 6.56
CA ILE A 73 -5.79 2.73 6.37
C ILE A 73 -4.62 2.78 5.38
N ASN A 74 -4.81 3.37 4.19
CA ASN A 74 -3.74 3.49 3.20
C ASN A 74 -2.55 4.33 3.71
N SER A 75 -2.79 5.31 4.59
CA SER A 75 -1.69 6.08 5.22
C SER A 75 -0.88 5.23 6.20
N ILE A 76 -1.53 4.36 6.98
CA ILE A 76 -0.84 3.40 7.86
C ILE A 76 0.02 2.46 7.01
N TYR A 77 -0.51 1.96 5.90
CA TYR A 77 0.25 1.12 4.96
C TYR A 77 1.47 1.84 4.38
N ALA A 78 1.33 3.10 3.98
CA ALA A 78 2.44 3.88 3.47
C ALA A 78 3.56 4.06 4.51
N VAL A 79 3.22 4.37 5.76
CA VAL A 79 4.21 4.51 6.84
C VAL A 79 4.90 3.18 7.14
N ALA A 80 4.14 2.09 7.23
CA ALA A 80 4.68 0.75 7.44
C ALA A 80 5.62 0.34 6.28
N ALA A 81 5.25 0.63 5.04
CA ALA A 81 6.06 0.35 3.86
C ALA A 81 7.39 1.13 3.87
N VAL A 82 7.37 2.42 4.22
CA VAL A 82 8.61 3.22 4.36
C VAL A 82 9.52 2.64 5.45
N ALA A 83 8.95 2.24 6.59
CA ALA A 83 9.73 1.63 7.67
C ALA A 83 10.37 0.29 7.23
N LEU A 84 9.60 -0.58 6.56
CA LEU A 84 10.09 -1.86 6.04
C LEU A 84 11.21 -1.69 5.02
N LEU A 85 11.08 -0.74 4.08
CA LEU A 85 12.13 -0.42 3.11
C LEU A 85 13.39 0.11 3.81
N GLY A 86 13.23 0.93 4.86
CA GLY A 86 14.36 1.42 5.66
C GLY A 86 15.12 0.30 6.36
N ILE A 87 14.40 -0.66 6.95
CA ILE A 87 15.00 -1.85 7.59
C ILE A 87 15.75 -2.69 6.55
N MET A 88 15.14 -2.96 5.40
CA MET A 88 15.75 -3.74 4.33
C MET A 88 17.01 -3.07 3.78
N ALA A 89 16.97 -1.75 3.55
CA ALA A 89 18.14 -1.00 3.11
C ALA A 89 19.27 -1.03 4.14
N PHE A 90 18.94 -0.90 5.43
CA PHE A 90 19.93 -0.98 6.50
C PHE A 90 20.57 -2.38 6.61
N GLN A 91 19.78 -3.44 6.42
CA GLN A 91 20.27 -4.82 6.43
C GLN A 91 21.21 -5.10 5.25
N ASN A 92 20.88 -4.63 4.05
CA ASN A 92 21.72 -4.83 2.85
C ASN A 92 23.04 -4.05 2.89
N LEU A 93 23.17 -3.05 3.77
CA LEU A 93 24.41 -2.28 3.96
C LEU A 93 25.37 -2.91 4.97
N ARG A 94 24.94 -3.94 5.71
CA ARG A 94 25.72 -4.63 6.75
C ARG A 94 26.30 -5.94 6.22
#